data_AF-A0A3Q1JUZ8-F1
#
_entry.id   AF-A0A3Q1JUZ8-F1
#
_cell.length_a   1.000
_cell.length_b   1.000
_cell.length_c   1.000
_cell.angle_alpha   90.00
_cell.angle_beta   90.00
_cell.angle_gamma   90.00
#
_symmetry.space_group_name_H-M   'P 1'
#
loop_
_entity.id
_entity.type
_entity.pdbx_description
1 polymer ?
#
loop_
_entity_poly.entity_id
_entity_poly.type
_entity_poly.pdbx_seq_one_letter_code
_entity_poly.pdbx_strand_id
1 'polypeptide(L)'
;MTPLLKSTPKNTRRFWGSLNQSIDPPRESFNRWLLERKVIDKGHDPLLPSDCDPVISPSMFREVMNDIPIRLSRIKYKEEARKLLFKYAEAAKKMIDSRNASPESRKVVKWNAEDTMSWLRRDHSASKEDYMDRLEHLRQQCGPHVTAVAKDSVEGICSKIYQLSAEYSRRLRQTHLSLLQDLSTEVCASPPQSRLVYCYPVRLMVKVNRGHFSKLELLYRYSCIDDPRFEKFLSRVWCLLKRYQVMFGNGANEGTGLQGALPVSVFEALNRQFGVSFECFASPLNCFFKQFCSAFPDTDGFFGSRGPFLSFCPVSGSFEANPPFCEELMDSMVTHFEELLDQSSEPLSFIVFVPEWRDPVTPLSIPAYEHEYRSGSQHICKRDEMYYRAVHGTAVLFLQNDAGFSKWGPTPERLAELTAAYRSGHGKQTGSVN
;
A
#
# COMPACT_ATOMS: atom_id res chain seq x y z
N MET A 1 6.47 15.65 26.20
CA MET A 1 6.11 15.37 24.78
C MET A 1 5.50 16.61 24.15
N THR A 2 6.33 17.34 23.41
CA THR A 2 6.05 18.63 22.76
C THR A 2 5.00 18.46 21.63
N PRO A 3 4.16 19.48 21.33
CA PRO A 3 3.14 19.43 20.27
C PRO A 3 3.66 19.08 18.85
N LEU A 4 4.99 19.14 18.64
CA LEU A 4 5.69 18.92 17.37
C LEU A 4 5.61 17.47 16.83
N LEU A 5 5.56 16.44 17.68
CA LEU A 5 5.46 15.04 17.24
C LEU A 5 4.05 14.64 16.77
N LYS A 6 3.03 15.47 17.06
CA LYS A 6 1.62 15.16 16.74
C LYS A 6 1.26 15.46 15.28
N SER A 7 2.14 16.12 14.52
CA SER A 7 1.74 16.79 13.28
C SER A 7 2.51 16.39 12.02
N THR A 8 3.65 15.72 12.07
CA THR A 8 4.58 15.74 10.93
C THR A 8 4.09 14.98 9.68
N PRO A 9 3.73 13.68 9.72
CA PRO A 9 3.19 12.97 8.55
C PRO A 9 1.76 13.42 8.20
N LYS A 10 0.98 13.81 9.22
CA LYS A 10 -0.34 14.41 9.03
C LYS A 10 -0.25 15.75 8.31
N ASN A 11 0.82 16.52 8.51
CA ASN A 11 1.05 17.77 7.81
C ASN A 11 1.52 17.51 6.37
N THR A 12 2.34 16.48 6.11
CA THR A 12 2.66 16.08 4.72
C THR A 12 1.41 15.62 3.98
N ARG A 13 0.56 14.80 4.61
CA ARG A 13 -0.70 14.32 4.03
C ARG A 13 -1.75 15.43 3.90
N ARG A 14 -1.83 16.36 4.87
CA ARG A 14 -2.66 17.58 4.77
C ARG A 14 -2.15 18.50 3.68
N PHE A 15 -0.83 18.65 3.55
CA PHE A 15 -0.20 19.43 2.49
C PHE A 15 -0.51 18.82 1.12
N TRP A 16 -0.37 17.49 0.98
CA TRP A 16 -0.81 16.73 -0.18
C TRP A 16 -2.28 16.98 -0.51
N GLY A 17 -3.16 16.92 0.51
CA GLY A 17 -4.58 17.26 0.38
C GLY A 17 -4.86 18.72 0.02
N SER A 18 -3.96 19.66 0.32
CA SER A 18 -4.13 21.11 0.09
C SER A 18 -3.43 21.65 -1.16
N LEU A 19 -2.50 20.88 -1.73
CA LEU A 19 -1.65 21.29 -2.85
C LEU A 19 -2.40 21.44 -4.17
N ASN A 20 -3.63 20.95 -4.25
CA ASN A 20 -4.36 20.89 -5.50
C ASN A 20 -5.71 21.62 -5.35
N GLN A 21 -5.71 22.91 -5.68
CA GLN A 21 -6.93 23.73 -5.68
C GLN A 21 -7.91 23.35 -6.82
N SER A 22 -7.52 22.42 -7.71
CA SER A 22 -8.32 22.01 -8.87
C SER A 22 -8.77 20.54 -8.89
N ILE A 23 -8.01 19.60 -8.30
CA ILE A 23 -8.29 18.15 -8.38
C ILE A 23 -7.92 17.49 -7.05
N ASP A 24 -8.81 16.73 -6.41
CA ASP A 24 -8.45 15.99 -5.19
C ASP A 24 -7.30 15.00 -5.46
N PRO A 25 -6.36 14.76 -4.52
CA PRO A 25 -5.30 13.79 -4.76
C PRO A 25 -5.83 12.39 -5.11
N PRO A 26 -5.15 11.63 -6.00
CA PRO A 26 -5.55 10.26 -6.31
C PRO A 26 -5.63 9.39 -5.05
N ARG A 27 -6.63 8.51 -5.02
CA ARG A 27 -6.86 7.64 -3.85
C ARG A 27 -5.64 6.74 -3.64
N GLU A 28 -5.15 6.62 -2.41
CA GLU A 28 -3.97 5.84 -2.03
C GLU A 28 -2.62 6.27 -2.63
N SER A 29 -2.57 7.31 -3.46
CA SER A 29 -1.34 7.72 -4.15
C SER A 29 -0.21 8.10 -3.19
N PHE A 30 -0.54 8.72 -2.06
CA PHE A 30 0.45 9.09 -1.04
C PHE A 30 1.06 7.86 -0.39
N ASN A 31 0.26 6.82 -0.15
CA ASN A 31 0.75 5.61 0.47
C ASN A 31 1.60 4.79 -0.51
N ARG A 32 1.18 4.72 -1.79
CA ARG A 32 2.01 4.13 -2.86
C ARG A 32 3.31 4.91 -3.08
N TRP A 33 3.25 6.23 -2.99
CA TRP A 33 4.45 7.07 -3.01
C TRP A 33 5.42 6.72 -1.87
N LEU A 34 4.94 6.52 -0.64
CA LEU A 34 5.81 6.08 0.46
C LEU A 34 6.48 4.74 0.15
N LEU A 35 5.73 3.75 -0.35
CA LEU A 35 6.27 2.44 -0.72
C LEU A 35 7.33 2.55 -1.82
N GLU A 36 6.98 3.24 -2.91
CA GLU A 36 7.84 3.41 -4.07
C GLU A 36 9.14 4.13 -3.70
N ARG A 37 9.05 5.25 -2.97
CA ARG A 37 10.23 5.98 -2.52
C ARG A 37 11.13 5.12 -1.61
N LYS A 38 10.56 4.28 -0.74
CA LYS A 38 11.33 3.41 0.17
C LYS A 38 12.10 2.30 -0.53
N VAL A 39 11.82 2.01 -1.80
CA VAL A 39 12.65 1.10 -2.61
C VAL A 39 14.04 1.69 -2.84
N ILE A 40 14.12 3.00 -3.08
CA ILE A 40 15.36 3.69 -3.49
C ILE A 40 15.93 4.63 -2.41
N ASP A 41 15.17 4.91 -1.35
CA ASP A 41 15.56 5.83 -0.28
C ASP A 41 16.77 5.33 0.49
N LYS A 42 17.84 6.14 0.52
CA LYS A 42 19.04 5.92 1.34
C LYS A 42 18.99 6.66 2.67
N GLY A 43 17.86 7.32 2.95
CA GLY A 43 17.61 8.07 4.18
C GLY A 43 17.49 7.19 5.42
N HIS A 44 17.43 7.84 6.58
CA HIS A 44 17.44 7.16 7.89
C HIS A 44 16.07 7.05 8.57
N ASP A 45 15.06 7.80 8.13
CA ASP A 45 13.73 7.71 8.74
C ASP A 45 13.05 6.41 8.27
N PRO A 46 12.44 5.60 9.15
CA PRO A 46 11.84 4.33 8.75
C PRO A 46 10.56 4.50 7.91
N LEU A 47 9.93 5.68 7.90
CA LEU A 47 8.67 5.92 7.18
C LEU A 47 8.82 6.95 6.07
N LEU A 48 9.41 8.11 6.35
CA LEU A 48 9.48 9.22 5.43
C LEU A 48 10.71 9.10 4.51
N PRO A 49 10.57 9.28 3.19
CA PRO A 49 11.72 9.36 2.30
C PRO A 49 12.48 10.66 2.49
N SER A 50 13.81 10.62 2.32
CA SER A 50 14.65 11.78 2.55
C SER A 50 15.94 11.85 1.73
N ASP A 51 16.35 10.74 1.09
CA ASP A 51 17.50 10.68 0.19
C ASP A 51 17.22 9.73 -0.98
N CYS A 52 16.44 10.22 -1.95
CA CYS A 52 16.02 9.49 -3.15
C CYS A 52 16.56 10.16 -4.41
N ASP A 53 17.02 9.34 -5.35
CA ASP A 53 17.35 9.74 -6.72
C ASP A 53 16.64 8.79 -7.71
N PRO A 54 15.74 9.28 -8.58
CA PRO A 54 15.36 10.68 -8.80
C PRO A 54 14.46 11.26 -7.71
N VAL A 55 14.52 12.59 -7.52
CA VAL A 55 13.65 13.34 -6.60
C VAL A 55 12.17 13.20 -6.95
N ILE A 56 11.85 13.25 -8.25
CA ILE A 56 10.47 13.14 -8.73
C ILE A 56 10.05 11.68 -8.70
N SER A 57 8.92 11.39 -8.05
CA SER A 57 8.36 10.04 -8.01
C SER A 57 7.61 9.71 -9.29
N PRO A 58 8.02 8.65 -10.03
CA PRO A 58 7.30 8.21 -11.21
C PRO A 58 5.88 7.74 -10.86
N SER A 59 5.73 7.05 -9.72
CA SER A 59 4.43 6.58 -9.22
C SER A 59 3.47 7.74 -8.94
N MET A 60 3.88 8.71 -8.12
CA MET A 60 3.05 9.89 -7.83
C MET A 60 2.76 10.71 -9.08
N PHE A 61 3.76 10.93 -9.94
CA PHE A 61 3.61 11.69 -11.17
C PHE A 61 2.57 11.06 -12.09
N ARG A 62 2.68 9.75 -12.34
CA ARG A 62 1.76 8.97 -13.19
C ARG A 62 0.33 9.04 -12.67
N GLU A 63 0.13 8.87 -11.36
CA GLU A 63 -1.20 8.92 -10.76
C GLU A 63 -1.85 10.30 -10.82
N VAL A 64 -1.09 11.36 -10.54
CA VAL A 64 -1.61 12.73 -10.65
C VAL A 64 -1.92 13.07 -12.10
N MET A 65 -1.05 12.70 -13.04
CA MET A 65 -1.27 12.92 -14.47
C MET A 65 -2.51 12.21 -14.99
N ASN A 66 -2.82 11.00 -14.51
CA ASN A 66 -4.00 10.25 -14.93
C ASN A 66 -5.33 10.94 -14.55
N ASP A 67 -5.33 11.77 -13.51
CA ASP A 67 -6.51 12.53 -13.07
C ASP A 67 -6.60 13.92 -13.71
N ILE A 68 -5.66 14.28 -14.59
CA ILE A 68 -5.63 15.56 -15.31
C ILE A 68 -6.28 15.39 -16.70
N PRO A 69 -7.15 16.32 -17.15
CA PRO A 69 -7.59 17.54 -16.49
C PRO A 69 -8.74 17.33 -15.49
N ILE A 70 -9.40 16.16 -15.52
CA ILE A 70 -10.40 15.73 -14.54
C ILE A 70 -10.26 14.24 -14.26
N ARG A 71 -10.52 13.82 -13.00
CA ARG A 71 -10.61 12.40 -12.64
C ARG A 71 -11.79 11.75 -13.35
N LEU A 72 -11.52 10.66 -14.05
CA LEU A 72 -12.55 9.84 -14.66
C LEU A 72 -13.13 8.87 -13.63
N SER A 73 -14.45 8.78 -13.59
CA SER A 73 -15.17 7.87 -12.70
C SER A 73 -15.90 6.81 -13.51
N ARG A 74 -16.20 5.67 -12.88
CA ARG A 74 -16.95 4.59 -13.54
C ARG A 74 -18.37 5.07 -13.86
N ILE A 75 -18.71 5.06 -15.14
CA ILE A 75 -19.99 5.57 -15.62
C ILE A 75 -21.04 4.45 -15.69
N LYS A 76 -22.17 4.66 -15.02
CA LYS A 76 -23.29 3.71 -15.03
C LYS A 76 -24.32 4.11 -16.08
N TYR A 77 -24.69 5.39 -16.12
CA TYR A 77 -25.83 5.87 -16.91
C TYR A 77 -25.40 6.76 -18.09
N LYS A 78 -26.25 6.82 -19.14
CA LYS A 78 -26.04 7.65 -20.34
C LYS A 78 -25.80 9.13 -20.01
N GLU A 79 -26.62 9.71 -19.12
CA GLU A 79 -26.50 11.12 -18.73
C GLU A 79 -25.19 11.44 -17.99
N GLU A 80 -24.64 10.46 -17.26
CA GLU A 80 -23.34 10.62 -16.62
C GLU A 80 -22.22 10.63 -17.66
N ALA A 81 -22.30 9.77 -18.70
CA ALA A 81 -21.34 9.75 -19.81
C ALA A 81 -21.31 11.10 -20.55
N ARG A 82 -22.51 11.62 -20.89
CA ARG A 82 -22.66 12.94 -21.52
C ARG A 82 -22.06 14.06 -20.69
N LYS A 83 -22.35 14.09 -19.38
CA LYS A 83 -21.80 15.08 -18.44
C LYS A 83 -20.28 14.96 -18.30
N LEU A 84 -19.74 13.74 -18.24
CA LEU A 84 -18.31 13.51 -18.15
C LEU A 84 -17.57 14.02 -19.39
N LEU A 85 -18.07 13.69 -20.59
CA LEU A 85 -17.53 14.16 -21.86
C LEU A 85 -17.49 15.69 -21.93
N PHE A 86 -18.61 16.34 -21.57
CA PHE A 86 -18.67 17.80 -21.53
C PHE A 86 -17.64 18.39 -20.56
N LYS A 87 -17.58 17.88 -19.32
CA LYS A 87 -16.64 18.34 -18.30
C LYS A 87 -15.18 18.17 -18.73
N TYR A 88 -14.85 17.06 -19.41
CA TYR A 88 -13.51 16.81 -19.91
C TYR A 88 -13.13 17.86 -20.97
N ALA A 89 -13.99 18.06 -21.98
CA ALA A 89 -13.76 19.05 -23.04
C ALA A 89 -13.60 20.47 -22.47
N GLU A 90 -14.46 20.85 -21.53
CA GLU A 90 -14.40 22.15 -20.86
C GLU A 90 -13.12 22.32 -20.05
N ALA A 91 -12.73 21.32 -19.26
CA ALA A 91 -11.53 21.36 -18.44
C ALA A 91 -10.25 21.40 -19.29
N ALA A 92 -10.19 20.60 -20.37
CA ALA A 92 -9.06 20.61 -21.32
C ALA A 92 -8.90 21.99 -21.98
N LYS A 93 -10.01 22.58 -22.47
CA LYS A 93 -10.01 23.93 -23.04
C LYS A 93 -9.60 24.99 -22.02
N LYS A 94 -10.15 24.96 -20.81
CA LYS A 94 -9.79 25.90 -19.74
C LYS A 94 -8.31 25.79 -19.36
N MET A 95 -7.78 24.57 -19.30
CA MET A 95 -6.37 24.33 -18.98
C MET A 95 -5.45 24.90 -20.05
N ILE A 96 -5.74 24.65 -21.34
CA ILE A 96 -4.90 25.16 -22.45
C ILE A 96 -4.98 26.68 -22.58
N ASP A 97 -6.10 27.28 -22.17
CA ASP A 97 -6.27 28.74 -22.17
C ASP A 97 -5.51 29.44 -21.05
N SER A 98 -5.53 28.86 -19.84
CA SER A 98 -4.96 29.46 -18.63
C SER A 98 -3.46 29.23 -18.45
N ARG A 99 -2.88 28.26 -19.16
CA ARG A 99 -1.47 27.88 -19.00
C ARG A 99 -0.66 28.22 -20.24
N ASN A 100 0.66 28.24 -20.08
CA ASN A 100 1.59 28.42 -21.19
C ASN A 100 1.57 27.14 -22.06
N ALA A 101 1.28 27.29 -23.35
CA ALA A 101 1.11 26.19 -24.29
C ALA A 101 1.56 26.63 -25.68
N SER A 102 2.12 25.70 -26.47
CA SER A 102 2.49 26.02 -27.85
C SER A 102 1.27 26.41 -28.69
N PRO A 103 1.42 27.27 -29.71
CA PRO A 103 0.31 27.65 -30.60
C PRO A 103 -0.40 26.44 -31.21
N GLU A 104 0.38 25.41 -31.58
CA GLU A 104 -0.14 24.16 -32.11
C GLU A 104 -1.01 23.41 -31.09
N SER A 105 -0.49 23.22 -29.86
CA SER A 105 -1.25 22.56 -28.79
C SER A 105 -2.54 23.31 -28.47
N ARG A 106 -2.48 24.65 -28.47
CA ARG A 106 -3.65 25.51 -28.24
C ARG A 106 -4.70 25.33 -29.35
N LYS A 107 -4.27 25.28 -30.60
CA LYS A 107 -5.16 25.07 -31.75
C LYS A 107 -5.82 23.69 -31.70
N VAL A 108 -5.04 22.63 -31.51
CA VAL A 108 -5.52 21.24 -31.49
C VAL A 108 -6.53 21.02 -30.36
N VAL A 109 -6.18 21.41 -29.12
CA VAL A 109 -7.07 21.19 -27.97
C VAL A 109 -8.36 22.00 -28.10
N LYS A 110 -8.27 23.28 -28.50
CA LYS A 110 -9.46 24.12 -28.66
C LYS A 110 -10.41 23.59 -29.73
N TRP A 111 -9.88 23.23 -30.90
CA TRP A 111 -10.69 22.73 -31.99
C TRP A 111 -11.42 21.44 -31.60
N ASN A 112 -10.71 20.45 -31.03
CA ASN A 112 -11.32 19.19 -30.61
C ASN A 112 -12.35 19.37 -29.48
N ALA A 113 -12.07 20.25 -28.51
CA ALA A 113 -13.02 20.56 -27.43
C ALA A 113 -14.28 21.26 -27.96
N GLU A 114 -14.14 22.21 -28.87
CA GLU A 114 -15.26 22.94 -29.48
C GLU A 114 -16.09 22.05 -30.41
N ASP A 115 -15.46 21.18 -31.19
CA ASP A 115 -16.14 20.17 -32.01
C ASP A 115 -16.96 19.20 -31.15
N THR A 116 -16.38 18.74 -30.04
CA THR A 116 -17.09 17.90 -29.06
C THR A 116 -18.31 18.63 -28.48
N MET A 117 -18.13 19.87 -28.03
CA MET A 117 -19.23 20.70 -27.49
C MET A 117 -20.28 21.06 -28.53
N SER A 118 -19.90 21.22 -29.80
CA SER A 118 -20.82 21.46 -30.92
C SER A 118 -21.68 20.23 -31.19
N TRP A 119 -21.07 19.05 -31.28
CA TRP A 119 -21.80 17.80 -31.46
C TRP A 119 -22.73 17.47 -30.29
N LEU A 120 -22.30 17.72 -29.04
CA LEU A 120 -23.16 17.56 -27.86
C LEU A 120 -24.44 18.40 -27.95
N ARG A 121 -24.38 19.57 -28.61
CA ARG A 121 -25.54 20.44 -28.84
C ARG A 121 -26.43 19.99 -30.02
N ARG A 122 -25.90 19.24 -30.98
CA ARG A 122 -26.62 18.79 -32.17
C ARG A 122 -27.29 17.44 -31.96
N ASP A 123 -26.56 16.47 -31.43
CA ASP A 123 -27.00 15.09 -31.32
C ASP A 123 -27.60 14.79 -29.95
N HIS A 124 -28.92 14.57 -29.93
CA HIS A 124 -29.68 14.20 -28.75
C HIS A 124 -29.98 12.69 -28.70
N SER A 125 -29.70 11.96 -29.79
CA SER A 125 -29.96 10.53 -29.95
C SER A 125 -28.80 9.64 -29.52
N ALA A 126 -27.57 10.16 -29.42
CA ALA A 126 -26.37 9.40 -29.07
C ALA A 126 -26.54 8.47 -27.84
N SER A 127 -26.02 7.26 -27.94
CA SER A 127 -26.02 6.24 -26.89
C SER A 127 -24.97 6.54 -25.80
N LYS A 128 -24.93 5.70 -24.75
CA LYS A 128 -23.89 5.81 -23.72
C LYS A 128 -22.51 5.50 -24.33
N GLU A 129 -22.45 4.49 -25.18
CA GLU A 129 -21.26 4.00 -25.86
C GLU A 129 -20.68 5.09 -26.77
N ASP A 130 -21.53 5.78 -27.55
CA ASP A 130 -21.10 6.90 -28.39
C ASP A 130 -20.42 8.03 -27.58
N TYR A 131 -20.93 8.35 -26.38
CA TYR A 131 -20.31 9.33 -25.50
C TYR A 131 -18.95 8.87 -24.98
N MET A 132 -18.80 7.58 -24.69
CA MET A 132 -17.56 7.00 -24.18
C MET A 132 -16.49 6.90 -25.29
N ASP A 133 -16.89 6.49 -26.49
CA ASP A 133 -15.99 6.43 -27.65
C ASP A 133 -15.49 7.82 -28.04
N ARG A 134 -16.39 8.82 -28.03
CA ARG A 134 -16.00 10.22 -28.26
C ARG A 134 -15.10 10.76 -27.16
N LEU A 135 -15.32 10.38 -25.89
CA LEU A 135 -14.43 10.74 -24.78
C LEU A 135 -13.04 10.15 -25.00
N GLU A 136 -12.95 8.88 -25.36
CA GLU A 136 -11.67 8.23 -25.63
C GLU A 136 -10.95 8.88 -26.82
N HIS A 137 -11.65 9.17 -27.92
CA HIS A 137 -11.10 9.91 -29.03
C HIS A 137 -10.58 11.30 -28.61
N LEU A 138 -11.38 12.06 -27.85
CA LEU A 138 -10.98 13.37 -27.35
C LEU A 138 -9.74 13.28 -26.44
N ARG A 139 -9.63 12.23 -25.63
CA ARG A 139 -8.45 11.96 -24.80
C ARG A 139 -7.23 11.64 -25.62
N GLN A 140 -7.35 10.85 -26.68
CA GLN A 140 -6.24 10.54 -27.58
C GLN A 140 -5.73 11.79 -28.28
N GLN A 141 -6.62 12.68 -28.73
CA GLN A 141 -6.25 13.91 -29.42
C GLN A 141 -5.72 14.99 -28.46
N CYS A 142 -6.37 15.23 -27.32
CA CYS A 142 -5.98 16.30 -26.39
C CYS A 142 -4.96 15.87 -25.33
N GLY A 143 -4.88 14.58 -25.00
CA GLY A 143 -4.09 14.04 -23.90
C GLY A 143 -2.62 14.45 -23.93
N PRO A 144 -1.88 14.21 -25.03
CA PRO A 144 -0.46 14.60 -25.12
C PRO A 144 -0.23 16.09 -24.87
N HIS A 145 -1.11 16.95 -25.39
CA HIS A 145 -1.01 18.40 -25.23
C HIS A 145 -1.35 18.86 -23.81
N VAL A 146 -2.37 18.27 -23.20
CA VAL A 146 -2.76 18.55 -21.81
C VAL A 146 -1.65 18.10 -20.85
N THR A 147 -1.10 16.89 -21.06
CA THR A 147 0.03 16.35 -20.29
C THR A 147 1.26 17.25 -20.41
N ALA A 148 1.62 17.69 -21.61
CA ALA A 148 2.77 18.58 -21.81
C ALA A 148 2.65 19.88 -21.00
N VAL A 149 1.45 20.46 -20.95
CA VAL A 149 1.17 21.72 -20.23
C VAL A 149 0.98 21.51 -18.73
N ALA A 150 0.69 20.29 -18.29
CA ALA A 150 0.59 19.92 -16.88
C ALA A 150 1.93 19.52 -16.26
N LYS A 151 2.88 19.04 -17.07
CA LYS A 151 4.12 18.39 -16.63
C LYS A 151 4.86 19.13 -15.53
N ASP A 152 5.31 20.36 -15.80
CA ASP A 152 6.15 21.12 -14.85
C ASP A 152 5.42 21.38 -13.52
N SER A 153 4.10 21.59 -13.57
CA SER A 153 3.28 21.77 -12.38
C SER A 153 3.21 20.48 -11.55
N VAL A 154 3.09 19.32 -12.18
CA VAL A 154 3.02 18.02 -11.49
C VAL A 154 4.40 17.63 -10.94
N GLU A 155 5.47 17.85 -11.69
CA GLU A 155 6.85 17.66 -11.22
C GLU A 155 7.16 18.56 -10.01
N GLY A 156 6.71 19.82 -10.04
CA GLY A 156 6.81 20.75 -8.93
C GLY A 156 6.09 20.26 -7.66
N ILE A 157 4.92 19.64 -7.82
CA ILE A 157 4.17 19.02 -6.72
C ILE A 157 4.97 17.85 -6.12
N CYS A 158 5.43 16.91 -6.96
CA CYS A 158 6.22 15.75 -6.52
C CYS A 158 7.49 16.19 -5.77
N SER A 159 8.23 17.14 -6.34
CA SER A 159 9.45 17.70 -5.75
C SER A 159 9.17 18.37 -4.41
N LYS A 160 8.10 19.18 -4.31
CA LYS A 160 7.78 19.90 -3.07
C LYS A 160 7.43 18.96 -1.92
N ILE A 161 6.69 17.89 -2.18
CA ILE A 161 6.34 16.89 -1.16
C ILE A 161 7.57 16.15 -0.67
N TYR A 162 8.44 15.75 -1.59
CA TYR A 162 9.71 15.12 -1.26
C TYR A 162 10.58 16.04 -0.38
N GLN A 163 10.73 17.32 -0.76
CA GLN A 163 11.49 18.29 0.03
C GLN A 163 10.94 18.46 1.45
N LEU A 164 9.61 18.54 1.60
CA LEU A 164 8.97 18.61 2.92
C LEU A 164 9.19 17.32 3.72
N SER A 165 9.12 16.17 3.07
CA SER A 165 9.43 14.87 3.69
C SER A 165 10.87 14.82 4.21
N ALA A 166 11.84 15.25 3.40
CA ALA A 166 13.25 15.31 3.78
C ALA A 166 13.49 16.29 4.95
N GLU A 167 12.84 17.46 4.94
CA GLU A 167 12.91 18.42 6.04
C GLU A 167 12.35 17.82 7.35
N TYR A 168 11.21 17.15 7.26
CA TYR A 168 10.56 16.51 8.39
C TYR A 168 11.33 15.32 8.94
N SER A 169 11.89 14.48 8.08
CA SER A 169 12.83 13.42 8.45
C SER A 169 14.01 13.99 9.25
N ARG A 170 14.62 15.09 8.78
CA ARG A 170 15.71 15.78 9.50
C ARG A 170 15.28 16.29 10.89
N ARG A 171 14.13 16.94 10.99
CA ARG A 171 13.59 17.45 12.27
C ARG A 171 13.28 16.30 13.25
N LEU A 172 12.72 15.19 12.76
CA LEU A 172 12.45 14.00 13.55
C LEU A 172 13.75 13.38 14.06
N ARG A 173 14.77 13.25 13.21
CA ARG A 173 16.09 12.75 13.59
C ARG A 173 16.73 13.61 14.68
N GLN A 174 16.71 14.93 14.52
CA GLN A 174 17.24 15.86 15.54
C GLN A 174 16.54 15.70 16.89
N THR A 175 15.20 15.61 16.87
CA THR A 175 14.39 15.40 18.09
C THR A 175 14.68 14.04 18.73
N HIS A 176 14.86 12.99 17.93
CA HIS A 176 15.19 11.66 18.43
C HIS A 176 16.58 11.67 19.11
N LEU A 177 17.58 12.28 18.46
CA LEU A 177 18.93 12.37 19.02
C LEU A 177 18.98 13.18 20.32
N SER A 178 18.22 14.28 20.43
CA SER A 178 18.15 15.05 21.67
C SER A 178 17.55 14.22 22.82
N LEU A 179 16.48 13.46 22.54
CA LEU A 179 15.86 12.59 23.55
C LEU A 179 16.81 11.48 24.04
N LEU A 180 17.70 10.96 23.18
CA LEU A 180 18.70 9.97 23.56
C LEU A 180 19.83 10.57 24.41
N GLN A 181 20.21 11.83 24.14
CA GLN A 181 21.19 12.55 24.96
C GLN A 181 20.65 12.84 26.36
N ASP A 182 19.37 13.24 26.47
CA ASP A 182 18.73 13.51 27.76
C ASP A 182 18.66 12.25 28.65
N LEU A 183 18.47 11.07 28.06
CA LEU A 183 18.43 9.78 28.77
C LEU A 183 19.79 9.30 29.30
N SER A 184 20.90 9.91 28.86
CA SER A 184 22.24 9.63 29.39
C SER A 184 22.49 10.31 30.76
N THR A 185 21.53 11.12 31.24
CA THR A 185 21.57 11.75 32.57
C THR A 185 20.32 11.33 33.35
N GLU A 186 20.50 10.42 34.31
CA GLU A 186 19.55 9.95 35.33
C GLU A 186 18.37 9.05 34.90
N VAL A 187 18.42 7.79 35.39
CA VAL A 187 17.23 6.96 35.64
C VAL A 187 16.98 6.93 37.14
N CYS A 188 16.08 7.77 37.63
CA CYS A 188 15.44 7.56 38.92
C CYS A 188 14.01 7.06 38.67
N ALA A 189 13.82 5.75 38.74
CA ALA A 189 12.49 5.14 38.69
C ALA A 189 11.80 5.34 40.05
N SER A 190 10.80 6.22 40.09
CA SER A 190 9.82 6.23 41.19
C SER A 190 8.56 5.45 40.76
N PRO A 191 7.93 4.69 41.68
CA PRO A 191 6.76 3.90 41.34
C PRO A 191 5.54 4.79 41.03
N PRO A 192 4.60 4.34 40.19
CA PRO A 192 3.44 5.13 39.82
C PRO A 192 2.50 5.28 41.03
N GLN A 193 2.41 6.51 41.56
CA GLN A 193 1.40 6.86 42.56
C GLN A 193 0.04 7.06 41.88
N SER A 194 -0.99 6.42 42.42
CA SER A 194 -2.37 6.69 42.05
C SER A 194 -2.79 8.06 42.59
N ARG A 195 -3.03 9.03 41.70
CA ARG A 195 -3.54 10.35 42.07
C ARG A 195 -4.79 10.73 41.28
N LEU A 196 -5.72 11.42 41.93
CA LEU A 196 -6.80 12.14 41.28
C LEU A 196 -6.21 13.32 40.50
N VAL A 197 -6.68 13.54 39.27
CA VAL A 197 -6.25 14.63 38.38
C VAL A 197 -7.45 15.37 37.82
N TYR A 198 -7.30 16.68 37.61
CA TYR A 198 -8.28 17.50 36.90
C TYR A 198 -8.53 16.97 35.47
N CYS A 199 -9.72 17.23 34.93
CA CYS A 199 -10.10 16.81 33.58
C CYS A 199 -9.07 17.29 32.55
N TYR A 200 -8.65 16.38 31.67
CA TYR A 200 -7.70 16.66 30.59
C TYR A 200 -8.32 16.33 29.22
N PRO A 201 -7.85 16.95 28.13
CA PRO A 201 -8.38 16.72 26.78
C PRO A 201 -8.27 15.25 26.35
N VAL A 202 -9.27 14.79 25.58
CA VAL A 202 -9.41 13.42 25.08
C VAL A 202 -8.08 12.88 24.53
N ARG A 203 -7.59 11.79 25.11
CA ARG A 203 -6.38 11.11 24.64
C ARG A 203 -6.67 10.46 23.29
N LEU A 204 -5.76 10.63 22.32
CA LEU A 204 -5.79 9.90 21.05
C LEU A 204 -5.63 8.39 21.31
N MET A 205 -6.74 7.68 21.53
CA MET A 205 -6.73 6.24 21.72
C MET A 205 -6.21 5.54 20.47
N VAL A 206 -5.35 4.54 20.67
CA VAL A 206 -5.09 3.51 19.66
C VAL A 206 -5.89 2.29 20.06
N LYS A 207 -6.55 1.66 19.10
CA LYS A 207 -7.39 0.50 19.35
C LYS A 207 -6.76 -0.72 18.68
N VAL A 208 -6.88 -1.86 19.35
CA VAL A 208 -6.55 -3.18 18.86
C VAL A 208 -7.51 -4.16 19.54
N ASN A 209 -7.98 -5.17 18.83
CA ASN A 209 -8.85 -6.18 19.42
C ASN A 209 -8.05 -7.10 20.37
N ARG A 210 -8.76 -7.75 21.30
CA ARG A 210 -8.13 -8.58 22.34
C ARG A 210 -7.27 -9.71 21.74
N GLY A 211 -7.75 -10.35 20.67
CA GLY A 211 -7.01 -11.44 20.02
C GLY A 211 -5.67 -10.98 19.45
N HIS A 212 -5.64 -9.81 18.78
CA HIS A 212 -4.40 -9.26 18.26
C HIS A 212 -3.49 -8.70 19.36
N PHE A 213 -4.04 -8.15 20.45
CA PHE A 213 -3.21 -7.76 21.59
C PHE A 213 -2.49 -8.96 22.21
N SER A 214 -3.19 -10.08 22.42
CA SER A 214 -2.57 -11.33 22.89
C SER A 214 -1.58 -11.91 21.88
N LYS A 215 -1.85 -11.79 20.57
CA LYS A 215 -0.88 -12.16 19.52
C LYS A 215 0.40 -11.33 19.63
N LEU A 216 0.29 -10.01 19.80
CA LEU A 216 1.44 -9.12 19.96
C LEU A 216 2.25 -9.45 21.21
N GLU A 217 1.60 -9.78 22.32
CA GLU A 217 2.27 -10.26 23.53
C GLU A 217 3.08 -11.53 23.28
N LEU A 218 2.50 -12.50 22.55
CA LEU A 218 3.18 -13.74 22.19
C LEU A 218 4.37 -13.51 21.26
N LEU A 219 4.19 -12.69 20.22
CA LEU A 219 5.27 -12.29 19.31
C LEU A 219 6.40 -11.59 20.08
N TYR A 220 6.05 -10.68 20.98
CA TYR A 220 7.01 -9.98 21.82
C TYR A 220 7.82 -10.94 22.69
N ARG A 221 7.15 -11.92 23.32
CA ARG A 221 7.81 -12.96 24.12
C ARG A 221 8.80 -13.80 23.31
N TYR A 222 8.51 -14.05 22.02
CA TYR A 222 9.39 -14.83 21.16
C TYR A 222 10.54 -14.04 20.55
N SER A 223 10.43 -12.71 20.44
CA SER A 223 11.34 -11.91 19.62
C SER A 223 12.09 -10.83 20.39
N CYS A 224 11.51 -10.31 21.47
CA CYS A 224 12.14 -9.27 22.27
C CYS A 224 13.08 -9.87 23.32
N ILE A 225 14.38 -9.57 23.20
CA ILE A 225 15.42 -10.06 24.12
C ILE A 225 15.87 -9.02 25.15
N ASP A 226 15.53 -7.74 24.97
CA ASP A 226 16.03 -6.61 25.78
C ASP A 226 15.00 -6.07 26.81
N ASP A 227 13.92 -6.81 27.04
CA ASP A 227 12.84 -6.44 27.96
C ASP A 227 12.21 -7.68 28.64
N PRO A 228 12.99 -8.42 29.46
CA PRO A 228 12.55 -9.69 30.04
C PRO A 228 11.36 -9.55 31.00
N ARG A 229 11.12 -8.34 31.52
CA ARG A 229 10.02 -8.01 32.44
C ARG A 229 8.84 -7.33 31.77
N PHE A 230 8.87 -7.16 30.44
CA PHE A 230 7.80 -6.53 29.67
C PHE A 230 7.52 -5.08 30.10
N GLU A 231 8.51 -4.38 30.65
CA GLU A 231 8.38 -3.00 31.14
C GLU A 231 8.18 -2.01 29.98
N LYS A 232 8.73 -2.33 28.80
CA LYS A 232 8.65 -1.52 27.57
C LYS A 232 7.53 -1.98 26.63
N PHE A 233 6.91 -3.13 26.89
CA PHE A 233 5.93 -3.77 26.00
C PHE A 233 4.81 -2.83 25.55
N LEU A 234 4.11 -2.19 26.49
CA LEU A 234 2.99 -1.30 26.17
C LEU A 234 3.41 -0.08 25.35
N SER A 235 4.58 0.49 25.64
CA SER A 235 5.15 1.62 24.90
C SER A 235 5.46 1.21 23.46
N ARG A 236 6.05 0.03 23.25
CA ARG A 236 6.37 -0.51 21.93
C ARG A 236 5.12 -0.88 21.14
N VAL A 237 4.10 -1.47 21.77
CA VAL A 237 2.78 -1.72 21.15
C VAL A 237 2.13 -0.40 20.71
N TRP A 238 2.21 0.65 21.54
CA TRP A 238 1.68 1.96 21.16
C TRP A 238 2.40 2.54 19.94
N CYS A 239 3.74 2.48 19.91
CA CYS A 239 4.54 2.93 18.78
C CYS A 239 4.22 2.14 17.50
N LEU A 240 4.15 0.82 17.58
CA LEU A 240 3.76 -0.07 16.49
C LEU A 240 2.40 0.36 15.90
N LEU A 241 1.35 0.40 16.73
CA LEU A 241 0.02 0.69 16.25
C LEU A 241 -0.09 2.12 15.70
N LYS A 242 0.63 3.09 16.30
CA LYS A 242 0.71 4.45 15.76
C LYS A 242 1.45 4.52 14.43
N ARG A 243 2.53 3.75 14.25
CA ARG A 243 3.27 3.68 12.99
C ARG A 243 2.36 3.21 11.86
N TYR A 244 1.67 2.10 12.04
CA TYR A 244 0.75 1.56 11.03
C TYR A 244 -0.49 2.46 10.82
N GLN A 245 -1.01 3.09 11.87
CA GLN A 245 -2.06 4.10 11.72
C GLN A 245 -1.61 5.29 10.85
N VAL A 246 -0.36 5.73 11.00
CA VAL A 246 0.21 6.82 10.19
C VAL A 246 0.45 6.38 8.74
N MET A 247 0.98 5.17 8.53
CA MET A 247 1.25 4.61 7.21
C MET A 247 -0.03 4.51 6.36
N PHE A 248 -1.10 3.96 6.93
CA PHE A 248 -2.35 3.78 6.20
C PHE A 248 -3.15 5.06 6.08
N GLY A 249 -3.11 5.92 7.10
CA GLY A 249 -3.91 7.14 7.17
C GLY A 249 -5.15 6.96 8.05
N ASN A 250 -5.99 8.00 8.05
CA ASN A 250 -7.16 8.10 8.94
C ASN A 250 -8.48 8.28 8.17
N GLY A 251 -8.43 8.44 6.85
CA GLY A 251 -9.61 8.62 6.00
C GLY A 251 -10.36 7.30 5.78
N ALA A 252 -11.66 7.41 5.45
CA ALA A 252 -12.46 6.26 5.08
C ALA A 252 -11.88 5.59 3.82
N ASN A 253 -11.54 4.31 3.90
CA ASN A 253 -10.88 3.51 2.86
C ASN A 253 -9.40 3.85 2.60
N GLU A 254 -8.75 4.63 3.47
CA GLU A 254 -7.29 4.81 3.36
C GLU A 254 -6.54 3.56 3.84
N GLY A 255 -5.59 3.08 3.05
CA GLY A 255 -4.78 1.88 3.31
C GLY A 255 -5.47 0.54 3.11
N THR A 256 -6.77 0.51 2.77
CA THR A 256 -7.52 -0.75 2.57
C THR A 256 -7.10 -1.50 1.31
N GLY A 257 -6.51 -0.80 0.33
CA GLY A 257 -6.00 -1.39 -0.93
C GLY A 257 -4.52 -1.77 -0.90
N LEU A 258 -3.83 -1.59 0.23
CA LEU A 258 -2.37 -1.85 0.32
C LEU A 258 -2.03 -3.19 0.97
N GLN A 259 -3.01 -3.89 1.51
CA GLN A 259 -2.78 -5.14 2.23
C GLN A 259 -4.08 -5.96 2.36
N GLY A 260 -4.08 -7.13 1.74
CA GLY A 260 -4.93 -8.26 2.10
C GLY A 260 -4.05 -9.40 2.54
N ALA A 261 -4.39 -10.12 3.61
CA ALA A 261 -3.66 -11.33 4.01
C ALA A 261 -4.34 -12.57 3.44
N LEU A 262 -3.61 -13.66 3.19
CA LEU A 262 -4.23 -14.90 2.75
C LEU A 262 -5.12 -15.51 3.85
N PRO A 263 -6.14 -16.31 3.50
CA PRO A 263 -6.91 -17.08 4.49
C PRO A 263 -6.01 -18.00 5.32
N VAL A 264 -6.43 -18.27 6.57
CA VAL A 264 -5.74 -19.17 7.49
C VAL A 264 -5.53 -20.56 6.87
N SER A 265 -6.55 -21.11 6.23
CA SER A 265 -6.48 -22.41 5.57
C SER A 265 -5.45 -22.45 4.44
N VAL A 266 -5.26 -21.34 3.73
CA VAL A 266 -4.27 -21.22 2.66
C VAL A 266 -2.86 -21.21 3.24
N PHE A 267 -2.61 -20.47 4.32
CA PHE A 267 -1.32 -20.53 5.02
C PHE A 267 -1.03 -21.92 5.60
N GLU A 268 -2.03 -22.61 6.17
CA GLU A 268 -1.89 -23.99 6.65
C GLU A 268 -1.53 -24.95 5.51
N ALA A 269 -2.15 -24.81 4.34
CA ALA A 269 -1.83 -25.60 3.16
C ALA A 269 -0.42 -25.28 2.63
N LEU A 270 -0.03 -24.01 2.57
CA LEU A 270 1.31 -23.59 2.18
C LEU A 270 2.39 -24.18 3.09
N ASN A 271 2.17 -24.16 4.40
CA ASN A 271 3.09 -24.76 5.35
C ASN A 271 3.17 -26.29 5.18
N ARG A 272 2.01 -26.96 5.09
CA ARG A 272 1.94 -28.42 5.01
C ARG A 272 2.50 -28.97 3.69
N GLN A 273 2.15 -28.36 2.56
CA GLN A 273 2.44 -28.89 1.22
C GLN A 273 3.79 -28.39 0.67
N PHE A 274 4.18 -27.16 1.03
CA PHE A 274 5.35 -26.49 0.46
C PHE A 274 6.38 -26.06 1.50
N GLY A 275 6.20 -26.42 2.77
CA GLY A 275 7.14 -26.08 3.84
C GLY A 275 7.25 -24.59 4.14
N VAL A 276 6.31 -23.77 3.63
CA VAL A 276 6.34 -22.32 3.84
C VAL A 276 6.32 -22.02 5.33
N SER A 277 7.25 -21.20 5.79
CA SER A 277 7.34 -20.84 7.21
C SER A 277 7.64 -19.36 7.44
N PHE A 278 7.60 -18.56 6.38
CA PHE A 278 8.00 -17.15 6.42
C PHE A 278 7.19 -16.33 5.42
N GLU A 279 6.76 -15.14 5.82
CA GLU A 279 6.10 -14.14 4.95
C GLU A 279 7.08 -13.03 4.54
N CYS A 280 7.32 -12.85 3.24
CA CYS A 280 8.19 -11.80 2.71
C CYS A 280 7.60 -10.40 2.90
N PHE A 281 6.28 -10.26 2.95
CA PHE A 281 5.60 -8.97 3.12
C PHE A 281 4.49 -9.08 4.15
N ALA A 282 4.79 -8.71 5.40
CA ALA A 282 3.80 -8.69 6.47
C ALA A 282 4.04 -7.54 7.46
N SER A 283 3.31 -7.61 8.57
CA SER A 283 3.39 -6.76 9.74
C SER A 283 3.09 -7.62 10.97
N PRO A 284 3.46 -7.18 12.19
CA PRO A 284 3.03 -7.86 13.41
C PRO A 284 1.50 -8.00 13.52
N LEU A 285 0.76 -7.10 12.86
CA LEU A 285 -0.70 -7.06 12.87
C LEU A 285 -1.34 -8.08 11.91
N ASN A 286 -0.71 -8.37 10.77
CA ASN A 286 -1.29 -9.26 9.76
C ASN A 286 -0.60 -10.62 9.60
N CYS A 287 0.61 -10.80 10.13
CA CYS A 287 1.39 -12.02 9.93
C CYS A 287 0.68 -13.30 10.40
N PHE A 288 0.85 -14.39 9.67
CA PHE A 288 0.47 -15.73 10.09
C PHE A 288 1.58 -16.38 10.91
N PHE A 289 2.83 -16.32 10.43
CA PHE A 289 3.98 -16.87 11.13
C PHE A 289 4.56 -15.85 12.11
N LYS A 290 5.29 -16.31 13.13
CA LYS A 290 6.20 -15.45 13.93
C LYS A 290 7.44 -14.99 13.13
N GLN A 291 7.58 -15.59 11.95
CA GLN A 291 8.51 -15.47 10.83
C GLN A 291 8.22 -14.45 9.72
N PHE A 292 8.66 -13.19 9.73
CA PHE A 292 8.31 -12.33 8.58
C PHE A 292 9.24 -11.14 8.35
N CYS A 293 9.21 -10.61 7.13
CA CYS A 293 9.75 -9.28 6.79
C CYS A 293 8.64 -8.22 6.88
N SER A 294 9.00 -7.00 7.28
CA SER A 294 8.08 -5.86 7.36
C SER A 294 8.78 -4.54 7.10
N ALA A 295 8.00 -3.48 6.84
CA ALA A 295 8.53 -2.17 6.46
C ALA A 295 9.33 -1.45 7.58
N PHE A 296 9.06 -1.75 8.86
CA PHE A 296 9.52 -0.94 9.98
C PHE A 296 10.34 -1.75 11.00
N PRO A 297 11.64 -1.98 10.75
CA PRO A 297 12.47 -2.78 11.66
C PRO A 297 12.56 -2.18 13.08
N ASP A 298 12.48 -0.84 13.20
CA ASP A 298 12.59 -0.11 14.47
C ASP A 298 11.41 -0.36 15.43
N THR A 299 10.21 -0.64 14.90
CA THR A 299 9.04 -0.98 15.72
C THR A 299 8.74 -2.47 15.71
N ASP A 300 8.94 -3.13 14.57
CA ASP A 300 8.40 -4.46 14.32
C ASP A 300 9.41 -5.57 14.69
N GLY A 301 10.70 -5.25 14.78
CA GLY A 301 11.73 -6.21 15.17
C GLY A 301 11.46 -6.84 16.54
N PHE A 302 10.91 -6.05 17.48
CA PHE A 302 10.49 -6.54 18.79
C PHE A 302 9.35 -7.56 18.73
N PHE A 303 8.65 -7.67 17.60
CA PHE A 303 7.50 -8.55 17.38
C PHE A 303 7.74 -9.56 16.24
N GLY A 304 9.01 -9.81 15.88
CA GLY A 304 9.37 -10.85 14.92
C GLY A 304 9.54 -10.36 13.49
N SER A 305 9.70 -9.07 13.23
CA SER A 305 10.16 -8.64 11.90
C SER A 305 11.65 -8.92 11.69
N ARG A 306 12.03 -9.29 10.47
CA ARG A 306 13.41 -9.41 9.99
C ARG A 306 13.85 -8.16 9.21
N GLY A 307 13.02 -7.11 9.24
CA GLY A 307 13.23 -5.88 8.48
C GLY A 307 12.64 -5.94 7.08
N PRO A 308 12.96 -4.94 6.24
CA PRO A 308 12.44 -4.86 4.87
C PRO A 308 12.95 -6.02 4.02
N PHE A 309 12.09 -6.56 3.17
CA PHE A 309 12.41 -7.75 2.35
C PHE A 309 13.63 -7.55 1.44
N LEU A 310 13.75 -6.38 0.80
CA LEU A 310 14.89 -6.06 -0.09
C LEU A 310 16.24 -5.98 0.63
N SER A 311 16.25 -6.01 1.98
CA SER A 311 17.48 -6.08 2.79
C SER A 311 17.66 -7.45 3.46
N PHE A 312 16.76 -8.39 3.21
CA PHE A 312 16.79 -9.74 3.77
C PHE A 312 17.31 -10.72 2.70
N CYS A 313 18.45 -11.36 2.97
CA CYS A 313 19.11 -12.26 2.03
C CYS A 313 19.15 -13.70 2.56
N PRO A 314 18.03 -14.46 2.46
CA PRO A 314 17.99 -15.86 2.87
C PRO A 314 18.81 -16.74 1.92
N VAL A 315 19.62 -17.64 2.47
CA VAL A 315 20.32 -18.66 1.69
C VAL A 315 19.41 -19.87 1.44
N SER A 316 18.48 -20.18 2.32
CA SER A 316 17.55 -21.30 2.17
C SER A 316 16.21 -21.02 2.84
N GLY A 317 15.20 -21.82 2.48
CA GLY A 317 13.86 -21.76 3.08
C GLY A 317 12.74 -21.75 2.06
N SER A 318 11.51 -21.82 2.55
CA SER A 318 10.30 -21.70 1.75
C SER A 318 9.45 -20.55 2.27
N PHE A 319 9.10 -19.65 1.37
CA PHE A 319 8.60 -18.31 1.65
C PHE A 319 7.29 -18.05 0.89
N GLU A 320 6.35 -17.36 1.53
CA GLU A 320 5.19 -16.76 0.88
C GLU A 320 5.46 -15.28 0.64
N ALA A 321 5.01 -14.77 -0.52
CA ALA A 321 5.13 -13.36 -0.86
C ALA A 321 3.81 -12.84 -1.45
N ASN A 322 3.16 -11.94 -0.72
CA ASN A 322 1.99 -11.19 -1.18
C ASN A 322 2.31 -9.69 -1.04
N PRO A 323 3.05 -9.12 -2.01
CA PRO A 323 3.56 -7.75 -1.93
C PRO A 323 2.42 -6.71 -2.00
N PRO A 324 2.59 -5.53 -1.40
CA PRO A 324 1.65 -4.44 -1.60
C PRO A 324 1.71 -3.94 -3.05
N PHE A 325 0.60 -3.40 -3.56
CA PHE A 325 0.49 -2.95 -4.96
C PHE A 325 1.27 -1.66 -5.23
N CYS A 326 2.56 -1.82 -5.53
CA CYS A 326 3.48 -0.81 -6.00
C CYS A 326 4.36 -1.46 -7.06
N GLU A 327 4.24 -1.01 -8.31
CA GLU A 327 4.94 -1.62 -9.45
C GLU A 327 6.46 -1.64 -9.23
N GLU A 328 7.01 -0.53 -8.75
CA GLU A 328 8.44 -0.36 -8.51
C GLU A 328 8.97 -1.30 -7.41
N LEU A 329 8.18 -1.54 -6.37
CA LEU A 329 8.52 -2.51 -5.33
C LEU A 329 8.42 -3.96 -5.84
N MET A 330 7.40 -4.26 -6.64
CA MET A 330 7.22 -5.60 -7.22
C MET A 330 8.36 -5.93 -8.20
N ASP A 331 8.79 -4.96 -9.00
CA ASP A 331 9.93 -5.09 -9.92
C ASP A 331 11.22 -5.39 -9.14
N SER A 332 11.52 -4.57 -8.13
CA SER A 332 12.71 -4.78 -7.26
C SER A 332 12.63 -6.10 -6.49
N MET A 333 11.43 -6.54 -6.10
CA MET A 333 11.21 -7.84 -5.46
C MET A 333 11.55 -8.99 -6.40
N VAL A 334 11.15 -8.92 -7.68
CA VAL A 334 11.47 -9.97 -8.67
C VAL A 334 12.97 -10.05 -8.89
N THR A 335 13.65 -8.92 -9.09
CA THR A 335 15.12 -8.89 -9.20
C THR A 335 15.79 -9.49 -7.96
N HIS A 336 15.32 -9.14 -6.76
CA HIS A 336 15.85 -9.70 -5.52
C HIS A 336 15.63 -11.21 -5.40
N PHE A 337 14.48 -11.73 -5.84
CA PHE A 337 14.24 -13.18 -5.88
C PHE A 337 15.21 -13.89 -6.83
N GLU A 338 15.39 -13.38 -8.05
CA GLU A 338 16.29 -13.95 -9.04
C GLU A 338 17.73 -14.00 -8.51
N GLU A 339 18.21 -12.89 -7.94
CA GLU A 339 19.54 -12.82 -7.32
C GLU A 339 19.72 -13.85 -6.20
N LEU A 340 18.73 -14.00 -5.31
CA LEU A 340 18.80 -14.97 -4.20
C LEU A 340 18.78 -16.42 -4.68
N LEU A 341 17.95 -16.73 -5.69
CA LEU A 341 17.82 -18.07 -6.26
C LEU A 341 19.10 -18.48 -7.00
N ASP A 342 19.72 -17.55 -7.73
CA ASP A 342 20.95 -17.79 -8.49
C ASP A 342 22.18 -17.91 -7.58
N GLN A 343 22.21 -17.17 -6.46
CA GLN A 343 23.36 -17.16 -5.54
C GLN A 343 23.39 -18.36 -4.58
N SER A 344 22.30 -19.12 -4.45
CA SER A 344 22.21 -20.22 -3.48
C SER A 344 22.03 -21.58 -4.14
N SER A 345 22.84 -22.55 -3.70
CA SER A 345 22.65 -23.98 -3.99
C SER A 345 21.75 -24.70 -2.97
N GLU A 346 21.39 -24.04 -1.86
CA GLU A 346 20.53 -24.63 -0.83
C GLU A 346 19.05 -24.56 -1.24
N PRO A 347 18.16 -25.44 -0.73
CA PRO A 347 16.74 -25.41 -1.10
C PRO A 347 16.09 -24.05 -0.81
N LEU A 348 15.69 -23.35 -1.86
CA LEU A 348 15.09 -22.02 -1.78
C LEU A 348 13.83 -21.92 -2.67
N SER A 349 12.74 -21.40 -2.09
CA SER A 349 11.43 -21.34 -2.74
C SER A 349 10.65 -20.09 -2.33
N PHE A 350 10.12 -19.37 -3.30
CA PHE A 350 9.20 -18.24 -3.12
C PHE A 350 7.88 -18.53 -3.83
N ILE A 351 6.77 -18.48 -3.09
CA ILE A 351 5.41 -18.63 -3.63
C ILE A 351 4.76 -17.24 -3.61
N VAL A 352 4.57 -16.66 -4.79
CA VAL A 352 4.19 -15.27 -4.99
C VAL A 352 2.71 -15.17 -5.36
N PHE A 353 1.96 -14.32 -4.67
CA PHE A 353 0.54 -14.05 -4.91
C PHE A 353 0.36 -12.63 -5.43
N VAL A 354 -0.11 -12.48 -6.67
CA VAL A 354 -0.35 -11.17 -7.31
C VAL A 354 -1.69 -11.16 -8.05
N PRO A 355 -2.43 -10.04 -8.07
CA PRO A 355 -3.65 -9.93 -8.85
C PRO A 355 -3.39 -10.08 -10.35
N GLU A 356 -4.28 -10.76 -11.04
CA GLU A 356 -4.29 -10.85 -12.50
C GLU A 356 -4.85 -9.56 -13.10
N TRP A 357 -3.97 -8.61 -13.38
CA TRP A 357 -4.34 -7.33 -14.00
C TRP A 357 -3.91 -7.22 -15.47
N ARG A 358 -3.10 -8.15 -15.99
CA ARG A 358 -2.65 -8.20 -17.39
C ARG A 358 -2.64 -9.65 -17.89
N ASP A 359 -3.02 -9.84 -19.16
CA ASP A 359 -2.69 -11.06 -19.92
C ASP A 359 -1.16 -11.14 -20.06
N PRO A 360 -0.50 -12.24 -19.67
CA PRO A 360 -0.85 -13.61 -20.08
C PRO A 360 -1.22 -14.59 -18.95
N VAL A 361 -1.68 -15.78 -19.34
CA VAL A 361 -2.11 -16.89 -18.47
C VAL A 361 -0.95 -17.38 -17.58
N THR A 362 -1.17 -17.37 -16.26
CA THR A 362 -0.25 -17.96 -15.29
C THR A 362 -0.59 -19.44 -15.00
N PRO A 363 0.37 -20.28 -14.58
CA PRO A 363 0.14 -21.72 -14.41
C PRO A 363 -0.90 -22.08 -13.34
N LEU A 364 -1.00 -21.27 -12.27
CA LEU A 364 -2.06 -21.37 -11.27
C LEU A 364 -2.72 -20.02 -11.09
N SER A 365 -3.99 -19.95 -11.53
CA SER A 365 -4.87 -18.82 -11.33
C SER A 365 -6.01 -19.22 -10.42
N ILE A 366 -6.23 -18.44 -9.36
CA ILE A 366 -7.43 -18.55 -8.53
C ILE A 366 -8.47 -17.55 -9.07
N PRO A 367 -9.62 -18.02 -9.60
CA PRO A 367 -10.53 -17.14 -10.31
C PRO A 367 -11.09 -15.98 -9.47
N ALA A 368 -11.38 -14.87 -10.15
CA ALA A 368 -12.07 -13.74 -9.56
C ALA A 368 -13.40 -14.19 -8.93
N TYR A 369 -13.74 -13.63 -7.77
CA TYR A 369 -14.95 -13.94 -7.02
C TYR A 369 -15.08 -15.38 -6.48
N GLU A 370 -14.10 -16.26 -6.70
CA GLU A 370 -14.09 -17.63 -6.19
C GLU A 370 -13.20 -17.84 -4.97
N HIS A 371 -12.57 -16.77 -4.48
CA HIS A 371 -11.70 -16.81 -3.31
C HIS A 371 -11.80 -15.54 -2.46
N GLU A 372 -11.24 -15.63 -1.25
CA GLU A 372 -11.30 -14.57 -0.24
C GLU A 372 -9.90 -14.18 0.23
N TYR A 373 -9.78 -12.93 0.65
CA TYR A 373 -8.65 -12.42 1.44
C TYR A 373 -9.14 -12.07 2.84
N ARG A 374 -8.21 -12.07 3.79
CA ARG A 374 -8.41 -11.47 5.11
C ARG A 374 -8.11 -9.97 5.06
N SER A 375 -8.94 -9.19 5.72
CA SER A 375 -8.79 -7.75 5.83
C SER A 375 -7.44 -7.35 6.43
N GLY A 376 -6.72 -6.43 5.78
CA GLY A 376 -5.52 -5.82 6.36
C GLY A 376 -5.80 -5.06 7.68
N SER A 377 -7.07 -4.70 7.93
CA SER A 377 -7.52 -4.11 9.19
C SER A 377 -7.98 -5.15 10.23
N GLN A 378 -7.61 -6.42 10.10
CA GLN A 378 -8.03 -7.52 11.00
C GLN A 378 -7.76 -7.28 12.49
N HIS A 379 -6.84 -6.37 12.82
CA HIS A 379 -6.51 -5.99 14.19
C HIS A 379 -7.57 -5.07 14.84
N ILE A 380 -8.50 -4.51 14.07
CA ILE A 380 -9.56 -3.61 14.55
C ILE A 380 -10.94 -3.90 13.95
N CYS A 381 -11.04 -4.56 12.79
CA CYS A 381 -12.31 -4.80 12.14
C CYS A 381 -13.17 -5.80 12.92
N LYS A 382 -14.47 -5.80 12.62
CA LYS A 382 -15.40 -6.78 13.18
C LYS A 382 -15.20 -8.15 12.54
N ARG A 383 -15.81 -9.18 13.13
CA ARG A 383 -15.67 -10.57 12.67
C ARG A 383 -16.28 -10.79 11.28
N ASP A 384 -17.39 -10.11 10.98
CA ASP A 384 -18.09 -10.10 9.69
C ASP A 384 -17.33 -9.33 8.59
N GLU A 385 -16.40 -8.46 8.97
CA GLU A 385 -15.52 -7.70 8.06
C GLU A 385 -14.14 -8.34 7.89
N MET A 386 -13.92 -9.50 8.54
CA MET A 386 -12.61 -10.17 8.59
C MET A 386 -12.18 -10.71 7.23
N TYR A 387 -13.15 -11.17 6.42
CA TYR A 387 -12.92 -11.75 5.11
C TYR A 387 -13.67 -10.94 4.06
N TYR A 388 -13.06 -10.79 2.89
CA TYR A 388 -13.71 -10.19 1.73
C TYR A 388 -13.38 -10.98 0.48
N ARG A 389 -14.35 -11.05 -0.42
CA ARG A 389 -14.21 -11.74 -1.69
C ARG A 389 -13.31 -10.96 -2.63
N ALA A 390 -12.35 -11.65 -3.25
CA ALA A 390 -11.47 -11.05 -4.23
C ALA A 390 -12.24 -10.68 -5.50
N VAL A 391 -12.08 -9.44 -5.96
CA VAL A 391 -12.76 -8.90 -7.15
C VAL A 391 -11.99 -9.23 -8.44
N HIS A 392 -10.71 -9.57 -8.30
CA HIS A 392 -9.80 -9.97 -9.37
C HIS A 392 -9.34 -11.40 -9.14
N GLY A 393 -8.90 -12.07 -10.20
CA GLY A 393 -8.17 -13.33 -10.08
C GLY A 393 -6.83 -13.10 -9.39
N THR A 394 -6.28 -14.13 -8.78
CA THR A 394 -4.95 -14.10 -8.17
C THR A 394 -4.08 -15.15 -8.84
N ALA A 395 -3.02 -14.68 -9.48
CA ALA A 395 -1.94 -15.51 -9.98
C ALA A 395 -1.06 -15.97 -8.84
N VAL A 396 -0.73 -17.26 -8.84
CA VAL A 396 0.17 -17.89 -7.88
C VAL A 396 1.39 -18.41 -8.63
N LEU A 397 2.55 -17.80 -8.40
CA LEU A 397 3.80 -18.14 -9.06
C LEU A 397 4.74 -18.86 -8.11
N PHE A 398 5.37 -19.93 -8.57
CA PHE A 398 6.35 -20.71 -7.82
C PHE A 398 7.74 -20.43 -8.40
N LEU A 399 8.57 -19.69 -7.66
CA LEU A 399 9.95 -19.36 -8.03
C LEU A 399 10.87 -20.19 -7.15
N GLN A 400 11.56 -21.17 -7.73
CA GLN A 400 12.36 -22.15 -6.99
C GLN A 400 13.67 -22.42 -7.73
N ASN A 401 14.77 -22.56 -6.99
CA ASN A 401 16.01 -23.11 -7.55
C ASN A 401 15.90 -24.64 -7.62
N ASP A 402 16.87 -25.31 -8.26
CA ASP A 402 16.82 -26.77 -8.47
C ASP A 402 16.62 -27.57 -7.17
N ALA A 403 17.31 -27.17 -6.10
CA ALA A 403 17.20 -27.80 -4.79
C ALA A 403 15.83 -27.54 -4.12
N GLY A 404 15.31 -26.33 -4.26
CA GLY A 404 13.98 -25.94 -3.79
C GLY A 404 12.87 -26.68 -4.53
N PHE A 405 12.98 -26.78 -5.86
CA PHE A 405 12.04 -27.51 -6.70
C PHE A 405 12.06 -29.01 -6.41
N SER A 406 13.23 -29.60 -6.21
CA SER A 406 13.36 -31.02 -5.83
C SER A 406 12.66 -31.32 -4.51
N LYS A 407 12.64 -30.37 -3.56
CA LYS A 407 12.04 -30.54 -2.23
C LYS A 407 10.55 -30.18 -2.17
N TRP A 408 10.19 -29.04 -2.77
CA TRP A 408 8.88 -28.40 -2.65
C TRP A 408 8.21 -28.16 -4.00
N GLY A 409 8.57 -28.93 -5.03
CA GLY A 409 8.01 -28.79 -6.37
C GLY A 409 6.48 -28.83 -6.38
N PRO A 410 5.83 -28.00 -7.23
CA PRO A 410 4.38 -27.91 -7.35
C PRO A 410 3.77 -29.10 -8.10
N THR A 411 3.73 -30.27 -7.44
CA THR A 411 3.07 -31.46 -8.00
C THR A 411 1.56 -31.25 -8.10
N PRO A 412 0.86 -31.93 -9.02
CA PRO A 412 -0.58 -31.82 -9.18
C PRO A 412 -1.37 -32.03 -7.87
N GLU A 413 -0.92 -32.95 -7.01
CA GLU A 413 -1.57 -33.26 -5.73
C GLU A 413 -1.43 -32.09 -4.74
N ARG A 414 -0.24 -31.48 -4.66
CA ARG A 414 0.01 -30.32 -3.80
C ARG A 414 -0.77 -29.10 -4.27
N LEU A 415 -0.86 -28.89 -5.59
CA LEU A 415 -1.65 -27.81 -6.19
C LEU A 415 -3.16 -27.98 -5.95
N ALA A 416 -3.66 -29.22 -6.03
CA ALA A 416 -5.05 -29.53 -5.72
C ALA A 416 -5.39 -29.22 -4.24
N GLU A 417 -4.50 -29.60 -3.32
CA GLU A 417 -4.63 -29.30 -1.88
C GLU A 417 -4.64 -27.79 -1.60
N LEU A 418 -3.76 -27.02 -2.24
CA LEU A 418 -3.73 -25.57 -2.11
C LEU A 418 -5.02 -24.92 -2.64
N THR A 419 -5.52 -25.40 -3.79
CA THR A 419 -6.76 -24.90 -4.39
C THR A 419 -7.98 -25.24 -3.52
N ALA A 420 -8.02 -26.43 -2.93
CA ALA A 420 -9.07 -26.85 -2.01
C ALA A 420 -9.08 -26.01 -0.71
N ALA A 421 -7.93 -25.49 -0.28
CA ALA A 421 -7.84 -24.64 0.90
C ALA A 421 -8.59 -23.31 0.77
N TYR A 422 -8.75 -22.78 -0.45
CA TYR A 422 -9.57 -21.59 -0.74
C TYR A 422 -11.07 -21.86 -0.58
N ARG A 423 -11.54 -23.08 -0.90
CA ARG A 423 -12.96 -23.46 -0.80
C ARG A 423 -13.41 -23.76 0.64
N SER A 424 -12.47 -24.11 1.50
CA SER A 424 -12.74 -24.55 2.87
C SER A 424 -13.25 -23.45 3.81
N GLY A 425 -13.24 -22.19 3.39
CA GLY A 425 -13.79 -21.04 4.15
C GLY A 425 -15.33 -21.00 4.21
N HIS A 426 -16.03 -21.75 3.36
CA HIS A 426 -17.50 -21.67 3.21
C HIS A 426 -18.31 -22.60 4.14
N GLY A 427 -17.69 -23.34 5.07
CA GLY A 427 -18.32 -24.53 5.68
C GLY A 427 -18.43 -24.66 7.20
N LYS A 428 -18.08 -23.66 8.04
CA LYS A 428 -18.12 -23.83 9.52
C LYS A 428 -19.05 -22.85 10.28
N GLN A 429 -20.14 -22.37 9.67
CA GLN A 429 -21.14 -21.55 10.39
C GLN A 429 -22.60 -22.01 10.27
N THR A 430 -22.88 -23.23 9.78
CA THR A 430 -24.23 -23.81 9.88
C THR A 430 -24.15 -25.18 10.54
N GLY A 431 -24.14 -25.17 11.88
CA GLY A 431 -24.10 -26.38 12.70
C GLY A 431 -24.65 -26.12 14.11
N SER A 432 -25.97 -26.27 14.23
CA SER A 432 -26.75 -26.63 15.43
C SER A 432 -26.58 -25.83 16.73
N VAL A 433 -27.57 -24.99 17.04
CA VAL A 433 -28.23 -25.00 18.35
C VAL A 433 -29.74 -25.00 18.10
N ASN A 434 -30.34 -26.18 18.20
CA ASN A 434 -31.68 -26.33 18.77
C ASN A 434 -31.47 -26.81 20.20
#